data_AF-A0A520RV49-F1
#
_entry.id   AF-A0A520RV49-F1
#
_cell.length_a   1.000
_cell.length_b   1.000
_cell.length_c   1.000
_cell.angle_alpha   90.00
_cell.angle_beta   90.00
_cell.angle_gamma   90.00
#
_symmetry.space_group_name_H-M   'P 1'
#
loop_
_entity.id
_entity.type
_entity.pdbx_description
1 polymer ?
#
loop_
_entity_poly.entity_id
_entity_poly.type
_entity_poly.pdbx_seq_one_letter_code
_entity_poly.pdbx_strand_id
1 'polypeptide(L)'
;MFRRPYVITAFIWARITLKASAELALGPLAQSFESTLHQGLRQEFFGPLLYRESYESKRTWSIPFLFSRIQDETINADEWDLMYPVLGYDRVGEEYRIQLFQFISAHGGQKDLDSNADRLAIFPFYYHQRSNHPEKNYTAFLPFYGHMKDRFLRDEIDFILWPLYVKTRKNDVITENYIAPLVHYRTGDSLKGWQFWPIAGWETKGITARKLLSEGEEIVGGYQRLMLFWPFFFQHKEQIGTSNPKYKGSFIPFYSFERSVNRDSTTIPWPLGLTMTHDRVKQYREYGAPWPVIVWAEGKGKHTRRLWPLFGLSHNASLRSDFFLWPLYRYREKTNKVSTRKRHQILAYLYSHIVERNLSNLETTFEQWNLWPFFSKYKNNKGDQRFKALAILEPILPGNESVERNHSHAWSIWRSETNGSTGKSSQSLFWNLYRSEKTETNRRVSFLFGLFQYERKEANRRYRIFFIPFKTNKPTS
;
A
#
# COMPACT_ATOMS: atom_id res chain seq x y z
N MET A 1 6.75 38.94 -10.67
CA MET A 1 5.67 39.64 -11.41
C MET A 1 5.31 38.82 -12.65
N PHE A 2 4.49 37.78 -12.50
CA PHE A 2 3.99 36.98 -13.62
C PHE A 2 2.52 36.63 -13.38
N ARG A 3 1.71 36.90 -14.40
CA ARG A 3 0.25 36.93 -14.40
C ARG A 3 -0.35 35.54 -14.23
N ARG A 4 -1.38 35.47 -13.38
CA ARG A 4 -2.30 34.33 -13.22
C ARG A 4 -2.94 33.98 -14.57
N PRO A 5 -2.92 32.73 -15.04
CA PRO A 5 -3.85 32.27 -16.05
C PRO A 5 -5.14 31.85 -15.36
N TYR A 6 -6.17 32.70 -15.50
CA TYR A 6 -7.56 32.32 -15.31
C TYR A 6 -7.93 31.36 -16.44
N VAL A 7 -7.94 30.06 -16.18
CA VAL A 7 -8.63 29.09 -17.03
C VAL A 7 -9.99 28.83 -16.40
N ILE A 8 -11.01 29.22 -17.15
CA ILE A 8 -12.43 29.16 -16.84
C ILE A 8 -12.85 27.70 -16.71
N THR A 9 -13.03 27.21 -15.49
CA THR A 9 -13.88 26.06 -15.18
C THR A 9 -15.14 26.58 -14.50
N ALA A 10 -16.16 26.82 -15.32
CA ALA A 10 -17.52 27.07 -14.86
C ALA A 10 -18.11 25.76 -14.29
N PHE A 11 -17.66 25.36 -13.09
CA PHE A 11 -18.41 24.43 -12.26
C PHE A 11 -19.44 25.24 -11.48
N ILE A 12 -20.70 24.83 -11.56
CA ILE A 12 -21.83 25.44 -10.86
C ILE A 12 -21.55 25.40 -9.35
N TRP A 13 -21.11 26.54 -8.81
CA TRP A 13 -20.93 26.76 -7.38
C TRP A 13 -22.28 27.09 -6.75
N ALA A 14 -23.05 26.08 -6.37
CA ALA A 14 -24.09 26.26 -5.39
C ALA A 14 -23.43 26.35 -4.00
N ARG A 15 -23.06 27.57 -3.56
CA ARG A 15 -22.83 27.84 -2.13
C ARG A 15 -24.16 27.75 -1.39
N ILE A 16 -24.62 26.53 -1.13
CA ILE A 16 -25.62 26.31 -0.09
C ILE A 16 -24.85 26.29 1.24
N THR A 17 -24.53 27.49 1.76
CA THR A 17 -24.13 27.66 3.15
C THR A 17 -25.38 27.53 4.02
N LEU A 18 -25.81 26.28 4.25
CA LEU A 18 -26.75 25.99 5.31
C LEU A 18 -26.01 26.10 6.64
N LYS A 19 -26.39 27.09 7.45
CA LYS A 19 -25.97 27.22 8.85
C LYS A 19 -26.22 25.90 9.57
N ALA A 20 -25.24 25.50 10.38
CA ALA A 20 -25.06 24.23 11.08
C ALA A 20 -26.18 23.79 12.07
N SER A 21 -27.38 24.36 12.01
CA SER A 21 -28.44 24.14 13.00
C SER A 21 -29.78 23.66 12.43
N ALA A 22 -30.01 23.75 11.12
CA ALA A 22 -31.26 23.27 10.52
C ALA A 22 -31.00 21.94 9.80
N GLU A 23 -31.60 20.86 10.30
CA GLU A 23 -31.61 19.57 9.63
C GLU A 23 -32.26 19.70 8.26
N LEU A 24 -31.46 19.63 7.20
CA LEU A 24 -31.96 19.57 5.84
C LEU A 24 -32.39 18.13 5.54
N ALA A 25 -33.67 17.93 5.26
CA ALA A 25 -34.20 16.68 4.74
C ALA A 25 -35.17 17.02 3.60
N LEU A 26 -34.67 16.96 2.37
CA LEU A 26 -35.42 17.24 1.14
C LEU A 26 -35.43 16.00 0.23
N GLY A 27 -35.78 14.86 0.81
CA GLY A 27 -35.94 13.64 0.04
C GLY A 27 -34.61 13.17 -0.56
N PRO A 28 -34.62 12.61 -1.80
CA PRO A 28 -33.39 12.16 -2.44
C PRO A 28 -32.45 13.32 -2.80
N LEU A 29 -32.95 14.55 -2.84
CA LEU A 29 -32.19 15.70 -3.35
C LEU A 29 -31.11 16.15 -2.36
N ALA A 30 -31.43 16.22 -1.07
CA ALA A 30 -30.49 16.70 -0.07
C ALA A 30 -30.83 16.22 1.35
N GLN A 31 -29.82 15.71 2.05
CA GLN A 31 -29.92 15.25 3.44
C GLN A 31 -28.70 15.72 4.24
N SER A 32 -28.91 16.14 5.48
CA SER A 32 -27.84 16.48 6.43
C SER A 32 -28.03 15.70 7.72
N PHE A 33 -26.98 15.04 8.18
CA PHE A 33 -26.96 14.24 9.41
C PHE A 33 -25.59 14.28 10.07
N GLU A 34 -25.50 13.92 11.34
CA GLU A 34 -24.21 13.81 12.02
C GLU A 34 -23.50 12.50 11.64
N SER A 35 -22.17 12.56 11.49
CA SER A 35 -21.36 11.35 11.27
C SER A 35 -21.45 10.40 12.47
N THR A 36 -21.38 9.10 12.19
CA THR A 36 -21.57 8.06 13.22
C THR A 36 -20.26 7.74 13.92
N LEU A 37 -19.17 7.62 13.15
CA LEU A 37 -17.87 7.19 13.67
C LEU A 37 -17.02 8.35 14.18
N HIS A 38 -17.19 9.54 13.61
CA HIS A 38 -16.47 10.76 14.00
C HIS A 38 -17.45 11.85 14.43
N GLN A 39 -17.01 12.76 15.31
CA GLN A 39 -17.79 13.95 15.63
C GLN A 39 -17.73 14.92 14.45
N GLY A 40 -18.86 15.06 13.74
CA GLY A 40 -18.91 15.83 12.53
C GLY A 40 -20.28 15.82 11.86
N LEU A 41 -20.42 16.61 10.79
CA LEU A 41 -21.62 16.70 9.96
C LEU A 41 -21.34 16.09 8.59
N ARG A 42 -22.27 15.30 8.08
CA ARG A 42 -22.28 14.76 6.72
C ARG A 42 -23.54 15.21 5.99
N GLN A 43 -23.33 15.75 4.80
CA GLN A 43 -24.37 16.18 3.87
C GLN A 43 -24.27 15.32 2.62
N GLU A 44 -25.40 14.81 2.15
CA GLU A 44 -25.51 13.97 0.96
C GLU A 44 -26.57 14.60 0.03
N PHE A 45 -26.28 14.62 -1.27
CA PHE A 45 -27.15 15.15 -2.32
C PHE A 45 -27.28 14.09 -3.40
N PHE A 46 -28.51 13.81 -3.85
CA PHE A 46 -28.79 12.69 -4.77
C PHE A 46 -28.24 11.36 -4.22
N GLY A 47 -28.47 11.09 -2.94
CA GLY A 47 -27.84 9.97 -2.22
C GLY A 47 -26.34 10.20 -2.00
N PRO A 48 -25.48 9.15 -2.04
CA PRO A 48 -24.04 9.31 -1.84
C PRO A 48 -23.31 9.78 -3.11
N LEU A 49 -24.01 10.10 -4.19
CA LEU A 49 -23.41 10.53 -5.46
C LEU A 49 -22.78 11.91 -5.38
N LEU A 50 -23.17 12.71 -4.40
CA LEU A 50 -22.50 13.95 -4.03
C LEU A 50 -22.56 14.07 -2.52
N TYR A 51 -21.41 14.08 -1.84
CA TYR A 51 -21.38 14.24 -0.39
C TYR A 51 -20.31 15.20 0.08
N ARG A 52 -20.59 15.81 1.24
CA ARG A 52 -19.67 16.64 2.00
C ARG A 52 -19.64 16.11 3.42
N GLU A 53 -18.46 15.94 3.99
CA GLU A 53 -18.29 15.51 5.36
C GLU A 53 -17.28 16.44 6.05
N SER A 54 -17.58 16.88 7.26
CA SER A 54 -16.67 17.69 8.06
C SER A 54 -16.61 17.10 9.46
N TYR A 55 -15.43 16.68 9.89
CA TYR A 55 -15.18 16.19 11.24
C TYR A 55 -13.83 16.72 11.72
N GLU A 56 -13.77 17.15 12.98
CA GLU A 56 -12.56 17.74 13.58
C GLU A 56 -11.96 18.85 12.69
N SER A 57 -10.73 18.66 12.19
CA SER A 57 -10.02 19.55 11.26
C SER A 57 -10.15 19.15 9.79
N LYS A 58 -10.83 18.04 9.49
CA LYS A 58 -10.93 17.47 8.15
C LYS A 58 -12.24 17.83 7.47
N ARG A 59 -12.14 18.23 6.21
CA ARG A 59 -13.27 18.52 5.32
C ARG A 59 -13.13 17.73 4.05
N THR A 60 -14.10 16.87 3.78
CA THR A 60 -14.17 16.01 2.61
C THR A 60 -15.32 16.45 1.72
N TRP A 61 -15.10 16.45 0.42
CA TRP A 61 -16.13 16.61 -0.60
C TRP A 61 -15.90 15.59 -1.71
N SER A 62 -16.95 14.93 -2.20
CA SER A 62 -16.77 13.86 -3.18
C SER A 62 -18.00 13.67 -4.06
N ILE A 63 -17.73 13.47 -5.35
CA ILE A 63 -18.61 12.92 -6.37
C ILE A 63 -17.97 11.58 -6.76
N PRO A 64 -18.48 10.44 -6.27
CA PRO A 64 -17.88 9.14 -6.55
C PRO A 64 -17.63 8.90 -8.04
N PHE A 65 -16.57 8.16 -8.35
CA PHE A 65 -16.01 7.91 -9.68
C PHE A 65 -15.48 9.13 -10.43
N LEU A 66 -15.90 10.36 -10.09
CA LEU A 66 -15.52 11.56 -10.83
C LEU A 66 -14.51 12.42 -10.09
N PHE A 67 -14.77 12.79 -8.83
CA PHE A 67 -13.91 13.71 -8.11
C PHE A 67 -14.00 13.51 -6.61
N SER A 68 -12.89 13.61 -5.89
CA SER A 68 -12.91 13.76 -4.43
C SER A 68 -11.87 14.78 -3.98
N ARG A 69 -12.12 15.43 -2.84
CA ARG A 69 -11.19 16.35 -2.18
C ARG A 69 -11.26 16.19 -0.67
N ILE A 70 -10.10 16.13 -0.02
CA ILE A 70 -9.94 16.18 1.43
C ILE A 70 -9.05 17.36 1.76
N GLN A 71 -9.46 18.15 2.74
CA GLN A 71 -8.65 19.20 3.34
C GLN A 71 -8.47 18.90 4.81
N ASP A 72 -7.25 19.04 5.33
CA ASP A 72 -6.96 18.95 6.76
C ASP A 72 -6.27 20.24 7.22
N GLU A 73 -6.95 20.99 8.08
CA GLU A 73 -6.46 22.28 8.58
C GLU A 73 -5.26 22.12 9.54
N THR A 74 -5.12 20.98 10.24
CA THR A 74 -4.06 20.79 11.25
C THR A 74 -2.67 20.68 10.64
N ILE A 75 -2.55 19.95 9.53
CA ILE A 75 -1.30 19.73 8.79
C ILE A 75 -1.24 20.55 7.51
N ASN A 76 -2.19 21.47 7.30
CA ASN A 76 -2.35 22.24 6.06
C ASN A 76 -2.28 21.34 4.81
N ALA A 77 -3.03 20.24 4.83
CA ALA A 77 -3.09 19.28 3.73
C ALA A 77 -4.31 19.50 2.85
N ASP A 78 -4.15 19.26 1.55
CA ASP A 78 -5.20 19.35 0.54
C ASP A 78 -4.95 18.28 -0.53
N GLU A 79 -5.75 17.23 -0.50
CA GLU A 79 -5.72 16.10 -1.43
C GLU A 79 -6.96 16.17 -2.33
N TRP A 80 -6.81 15.97 -3.63
CA TRP A 80 -7.95 15.73 -4.51
C TRP A 80 -7.63 14.75 -5.63
N ASP A 81 -8.64 13.98 -6.00
CA ASP A 81 -8.61 13.06 -7.13
C ASP A 81 -9.64 13.50 -8.17
N LEU A 82 -9.30 13.33 -9.45
CA LEU A 82 -10.21 13.35 -10.58
C LEU A 82 -10.14 11.99 -11.27
N MET A 83 -11.28 11.28 -11.27
CA MET A 83 -11.45 9.95 -11.85
C MET A 83 -10.40 8.96 -11.35
N TYR A 84 -10.21 8.87 -10.03
CA TYR A 84 -9.17 8.03 -9.42
C TYR A 84 -9.07 6.64 -10.09
N PRO A 85 -7.87 6.19 -10.51
CA PRO A 85 -6.54 6.79 -10.28
C PRO A 85 -6.01 7.64 -11.46
N VAL A 86 -6.88 8.23 -12.29
CA VAL A 86 -6.49 9.00 -13.49
C VAL A 86 -5.69 10.24 -13.13
N LEU A 87 -6.23 11.18 -12.35
CA LEU A 87 -5.50 12.38 -11.94
C LEU A 87 -5.62 12.54 -10.43
N GLY A 88 -4.50 12.76 -9.75
CA GLY A 88 -4.45 13.00 -8.31
C GLY A 88 -3.57 14.19 -7.99
N TYR A 89 -3.88 14.86 -6.89
CA TYR A 89 -3.12 15.93 -6.29
C TYR A 89 -3.06 15.74 -4.80
N ASP A 90 -1.87 15.81 -4.24
CA ASP A 90 -1.64 15.78 -2.79
C ASP A 90 -0.82 17.01 -2.43
N ARG A 91 -1.28 17.83 -1.49
CA ARG A 91 -0.48 18.88 -0.87
C ARG A 91 -0.45 18.70 0.63
N VAL A 92 0.71 18.88 1.25
CA VAL A 92 0.89 18.94 2.71
C VAL A 92 1.84 20.09 3.01
N GLY A 93 1.34 21.12 3.69
CA GLY A 93 2.09 22.35 3.90
C GLY A 93 2.43 23.03 2.56
N GLU A 94 3.73 23.18 2.29
CA GLU A 94 4.25 23.71 1.02
C GLU A 94 4.52 22.62 -0.02
N GLU A 95 4.61 21.35 0.40
CA GLU A 95 4.88 20.23 -0.49
C GLU A 95 3.64 19.86 -1.29
N TYR A 96 3.79 19.69 -2.60
CA TYR A 96 2.72 19.22 -3.46
C TYR A 96 3.19 18.14 -4.43
N ARG A 97 2.25 17.31 -4.86
CA ARG A 97 2.38 16.27 -5.86
C ARG A 97 1.16 16.31 -6.77
N ILE A 98 1.38 16.29 -8.08
CA ILE A 98 0.35 16.03 -9.09
C ILE A 98 0.73 14.73 -9.78
N GLN A 99 -0.23 13.87 -10.07
CA GLN A 99 0.01 12.62 -10.77
C GLN A 99 -1.09 12.29 -11.77
N LEU A 100 -0.73 11.98 -13.02
CA LEU A 100 -1.63 11.59 -14.10
C LEU A 100 -1.29 10.17 -14.59
N PHE A 101 -2.27 9.26 -14.52
CA PHE A 101 -2.20 7.81 -14.80
C PHE A 101 -1.05 7.07 -14.11
N GLN A 102 -0.52 7.63 -13.02
CA GLN A 102 0.73 7.20 -12.40
C GLN A 102 2.02 7.41 -13.25
N PHE A 103 1.90 7.77 -14.54
CA PHE A 103 3.03 7.94 -15.46
C PHE A 103 3.62 9.35 -15.45
N ILE A 104 2.77 10.37 -15.42
CA ILE A 104 3.20 11.76 -15.34
C ILE A 104 3.09 12.18 -13.89
N SER A 105 4.15 12.75 -13.34
CA SER A 105 4.13 13.29 -12.00
C SER A 105 4.92 14.58 -11.92
N ALA A 106 4.36 15.56 -11.22
CA ALA A 106 5.05 16.78 -10.85
C ALA A 106 5.07 16.86 -9.32
N HIS A 107 6.21 17.25 -8.76
CA HIS A 107 6.37 17.45 -7.33
C HIS A 107 7.06 18.78 -7.09
N GLY A 108 6.74 19.45 -6.01
CA GLY A 108 7.45 20.67 -5.61
C GLY A 108 7.17 21.00 -4.14
N GLY A 109 7.81 22.07 -3.66
CA GLY A 109 7.70 22.52 -2.28
C GLY A 109 8.93 22.22 -1.41
N GLN A 110 8.89 22.76 -0.19
CA GLN A 110 10.04 22.83 0.71
C GLN A 110 10.37 21.47 1.32
N LYS A 111 11.32 20.77 0.70
CA LYS A 111 11.87 19.52 1.17
C LYS A 111 13.10 19.81 2.05
N ASP A 112 12.86 19.86 3.35
CA ASP A 112 13.85 20.24 4.38
C ASP A 112 14.37 21.69 4.24
N LEU A 113 14.94 22.21 5.34
CA LEU A 113 15.51 23.57 5.43
C LEU A 113 16.58 23.87 4.35
N ASP A 114 17.11 22.85 3.67
CA ASP A 114 18.24 22.92 2.73
C ASP A 114 17.96 22.49 1.28
N SER A 115 16.72 22.19 0.84
CA SER A 115 16.44 22.14 -0.61
C SER A 115 14.98 22.21 -1.03
N ASN A 116 14.59 23.38 -1.52
CA ASN A 116 13.40 23.49 -2.38
C ASN A 116 13.75 22.91 -3.76
N ALA A 117 13.01 21.90 -4.24
CA ALA A 117 13.27 21.24 -5.52
C ALA A 117 11.99 20.89 -6.27
N ASP A 118 11.77 21.54 -7.40
CA ASP A 118 10.70 21.23 -8.34
C ASP A 118 11.12 20.07 -9.24
N ARG A 119 10.24 19.08 -9.39
CA ARG A 119 10.46 17.86 -10.15
C ARG A 119 9.32 17.65 -11.13
N LEU A 120 9.66 17.26 -12.35
CA LEU A 120 8.72 16.78 -13.36
C LEU A 120 9.23 15.44 -13.89
N ALA A 121 8.33 14.47 -14.00
CA ALA A 121 8.59 13.18 -14.60
C ALA A 121 7.44 12.80 -15.53
N ILE A 122 7.76 12.50 -16.78
CA ILE A 122 6.87 11.85 -17.76
C ILE A 122 7.48 10.47 -17.97
N PHE A 123 7.12 9.51 -17.14
CA PHE A 123 7.73 8.18 -17.16
C PHE A 123 7.39 7.44 -18.47
N PRO A 124 8.35 6.79 -19.13
CA PRO A 124 9.80 6.77 -18.85
C PRO A 124 10.61 7.81 -19.63
N PHE A 125 9.98 8.73 -20.36
CA PHE A 125 10.61 9.54 -21.41
C PHE A 125 11.34 10.81 -20.93
N TYR A 126 10.82 11.50 -19.92
CA TYR A 126 11.35 12.80 -19.52
C TYR A 126 11.45 12.93 -18.01
N TYR A 127 12.59 13.40 -17.52
CA TYR A 127 12.82 13.72 -16.11
C TYR A 127 13.50 15.07 -15.99
N HIS A 128 13.03 15.87 -15.07
CA HIS A 128 13.54 17.20 -14.83
C HIS A 128 13.50 17.52 -13.35
N GLN A 129 14.56 18.14 -12.85
CA GLN A 129 14.61 18.66 -11.49
C GLN A 129 15.36 20.00 -11.47
N ARG A 130 14.78 21.00 -10.80
CA ARG A 130 15.40 22.28 -10.52
C ARG A 130 15.28 22.59 -9.04
N SER A 131 16.37 23.02 -8.43
CA SER A 131 16.49 23.32 -7.01
C SER A 131 17.32 24.57 -6.81
N ASN A 132 17.20 25.17 -5.62
CA ASN A 132 18.06 26.28 -5.17
C ASN A 132 19.55 25.88 -5.09
N HIS A 133 19.80 24.57 -5.04
CA HIS A 133 21.10 23.92 -5.03
C HIS A 133 21.44 23.41 -6.44
N PRO A 134 22.28 24.13 -7.22
CA PRO A 134 22.56 23.79 -8.62
C PRO A 134 23.09 22.37 -8.81
N GLU A 135 23.78 21.83 -7.81
CA GLU A 135 24.30 20.46 -7.78
C GLU A 135 23.22 19.38 -7.78
N LYS A 136 21.98 19.73 -7.41
CA LYS A 136 20.81 18.83 -7.44
C LYS A 136 20.02 18.93 -8.76
N ASN A 137 20.42 19.81 -9.68
CA ASN A 137 19.72 20.01 -10.94
C ASN A 137 20.07 18.92 -11.94
N TYR A 138 19.06 18.40 -12.64
CA TYR A 138 19.28 17.43 -13.70
C TYR A 138 18.17 17.45 -14.75
N THR A 139 18.44 16.90 -15.93
CA THR A 139 17.48 16.77 -17.02
C THR A 139 17.82 15.55 -17.85
N ALA A 140 16.80 14.74 -18.14
CA ALA A 140 16.92 13.56 -18.97
C ALA A 140 15.77 13.48 -19.95
N PHE A 141 16.11 13.18 -21.20
CA PHE A 141 15.19 12.94 -22.30
C PHE A 141 15.59 11.65 -23.01
N LEU A 142 14.89 10.58 -22.68
CA LEU A 142 15.14 9.26 -23.24
C LEU A 142 14.65 9.20 -24.70
N PRO A 143 15.36 8.48 -25.59
CA PRO A 143 16.64 7.81 -25.35
C PRO A 143 17.88 8.70 -25.58
N PHE A 144 17.72 9.96 -25.99
CA PHE A 144 18.80 10.75 -26.60
C PHE A 144 19.91 11.15 -25.63
N TYR A 145 19.56 11.74 -24.50
CA TYR A 145 20.52 12.24 -23.53
C TYR A 145 19.86 12.40 -22.17
N GLY A 146 20.59 12.09 -21.10
CA GLY A 146 20.14 12.51 -19.80
C GLY A 146 21.14 12.37 -18.70
N HIS A 147 21.09 13.35 -17.80
CA HIS A 147 21.68 13.31 -16.48
C HIS A 147 20.54 13.19 -15.48
N MET A 148 20.64 12.26 -14.53
CA MET A 148 19.67 12.09 -13.44
C MET A 148 20.41 11.86 -12.12
N LYS A 149 19.86 12.38 -11.02
CA LYS A 149 20.36 12.16 -9.66
C LYS A 149 19.32 11.56 -8.74
N ASP A 150 19.75 10.71 -7.81
CA ASP A 150 18.93 10.08 -6.78
C ASP A 150 17.67 9.39 -7.33
N ARG A 151 17.79 8.72 -8.48
CA ARG A 151 16.69 8.00 -9.16
C ARG A 151 17.06 6.56 -9.44
N PHE A 152 16.03 5.70 -9.51
CA PHE A 152 16.17 4.28 -9.86
C PHE A 152 17.20 3.52 -9.01
N LEU A 153 17.29 3.86 -7.71
CA LEU A 153 18.26 3.27 -6.76
C LEU A 153 19.73 3.49 -7.16
N ARG A 154 20.00 4.61 -7.84
CA ARG A 154 21.31 5.12 -8.22
C ARG A 154 21.44 6.56 -7.76
N ASP A 155 22.67 6.95 -7.47
CA ASP A 155 23.00 8.30 -7.02
C ASP A 155 23.12 9.22 -8.24
N GLU A 156 23.74 8.73 -9.32
CA GLU A 156 23.86 9.43 -10.61
C GLU A 156 23.64 8.44 -11.78
N ILE A 157 22.98 8.90 -12.82
CA ILE A 157 22.79 8.20 -14.09
C ILE A 157 23.02 9.19 -15.23
N ASP A 158 23.98 8.88 -16.08
CA ASP A 158 24.28 9.59 -17.31
C ASP A 158 24.07 8.63 -18.48
N PHE A 159 23.43 9.09 -19.55
CA PHE A 159 23.33 8.31 -20.77
C PHE A 159 23.38 9.20 -22.01
N ILE A 160 23.89 8.62 -23.09
CA ILE A 160 23.92 9.20 -24.42
C ILE A 160 23.41 8.12 -25.37
N LEU A 161 22.37 8.44 -26.14
CA LEU A 161 21.72 7.56 -27.11
C LEU A 161 21.44 6.18 -26.51
N TRP A 162 20.73 6.13 -25.40
CA TRP A 162 20.34 4.89 -24.74
C TRP A 162 19.75 3.89 -25.76
N PRO A 163 20.23 2.63 -25.81
CA PRO A 163 21.10 1.97 -24.83
C PRO A 163 22.62 2.04 -25.12
N LEU A 164 23.08 2.83 -26.10
CA LEU A 164 24.48 2.80 -26.57
C LEU A 164 25.51 3.14 -25.48
N TYR A 165 25.27 4.17 -24.68
CA TYR A 165 26.12 4.49 -23.54
C TYR A 165 25.31 4.85 -22.31
N VAL A 166 25.59 4.16 -21.19
CA VAL A 166 24.96 4.44 -19.90
C VAL A 166 25.98 4.31 -18.78
N LYS A 167 26.26 5.40 -18.08
CA LYS A 167 27.08 5.45 -16.89
C LYS A 167 26.18 5.62 -15.66
N THR A 168 26.38 4.78 -14.66
CA THR A 168 25.65 4.90 -13.39
C THR A 168 26.61 4.90 -12.22
N ARG A 169 26.26 5.63 -11.15
CA ARG A 169 26.98 5.64 -9.88
C ARG A 169 26.07 5.19 -8.75
N LYS A 170 26.62 4.38 -7.84
CA LYS A 170 26.00 4.04 -6.57
C LYS A 170 27.09 3.90 -5.51
N ASN A 171 27.06 4.78 -4.51
CA ASN A 171 28.15 5.03 -3.58
C ASN A 171 29.46 5.25 -4.35
N ASP A 172 30.48 4.46 -4.04
CA ASP A 172 31.80 4.44 -4.68
C ASP A 172 31.83 3.72 -6.04
N VAL A 173 30.76 3.00 -6.40
CA VAL A 173 30.75 2.11 -7.57
C VAL A 173 30.21 2.82 -8.81
N ILE A 174 31.06 2.93 -9.82
CA ILE A 174 30.74 3.41 -11.17
C ILE A 174 30.57 2.21 -12.10
N THR A 175 29.54 2.23 -12.92
CA THR A 175 29.26 1.21 -13.95
C THR A 175 29.04 1.90 -15.28
N GLU A 176 29.91 1.65 -16.25
CA GLU A 176 29.83 2.16 -17.61
C GLU A 176 29.36 1.03 -18.52
N ASN A 177 28.21 1.21 -19.18
CA ASN A 177 27.65 0.25 -20.12
C ASN A 177 27.85 0.77 -21.53
N TYR A 178 28.29 -0.13 -22.41
CA TYR A 178 28.38 0.06 -23.85
C TYR A 178 27.36 -0.90 -24.47
N ILE A 179 26.30 -0.37 -25.09
CA ILE A 179 25.16 -1.16 -25.57
C ILE A 179 24.52 -1.93 -24.41
N ALA A 180 23.93 -1.19 -23.47
CA ALA A 180 23.32 -1.75 -22.27
C ALA A 180 22.22 -2.80 -22.62
N PRO A 181 22.17 -3.96 -21.94
CA PRO A 181 23.02 -4.40 -20.83
C PRO A 181 24.20 -5.31 -21.26
N LEU A 182 24.55 -5.36 -22.56
CA LEU A 182 25.44 -6.36 -23.14
C LEU A 182 26.88 -6.21 -22.65
N VAL A 183 27.50 -5.05 -22.84
CA VAL A 183 28.88 -4.80 -22.40
C VAL A 183 28.88 -3.79 -21.27
N HIS A 184 29.58 -4.10 -20.18
CA HIS A 184 29.84 -3.10 -19.15
C HIS A 184 31.19 -3.27 -18.49
N TYR A 185 31.68 -2.17 -17.92
CA TYR A 185 32.85 -2.09 -17.07
C TYR A 185 32.47 -1.45 -15.73
N ARG A 186 32.98 -2.00 -14.63
CA ARG A 186 32.66 -1.57 -13.27
C ARG A 186 33.92 -1.30 -12.49
N THR A 187 33.93 -0.16 -11.80
CA THR A 187 35.04 0.31 -10.96
C THR A 187 34.50 0.93 -9.69
N GLY A 188 35.20 0.74 -8.58
CA GLY A 188 34.88 1.40 -7.31
C GLY A 188 35.97 1.14 -6.28
N ASP A 189 35.68 1.38 -5.01
CA ASP A 189 36.63 1.12 -3.93
C ASP A 189 36.95 -0.39 -3.85
N SER A 190 38.20 -0.72 -4.17
CA SER A 190 38.71 -2.08 -4.30
C SER A 190 37.87 -2.97 -5.24
N LEU A 191 37.07 -2.38 -6.14
CA LEU A 191 36.16 -3.09 -7.05
C LEU A 191 36.60 -2.91 -8.50
N LYS A 192 36.74 -4.03 -9.22
CA LYS A 192 36.93 -4.05 -10.68
C LYS A 192 36.14 -5.19 -11.29
N GLY A 193 35.50 -4.94 -12.42
CA GLY A 193 34.81 -5.99 -13.15
C GLY A 193 34.41 -5.58 -14.55
N TRP A 194 34.12 -6.57 -15.38
CA TRP A 194 33.58 -6.39 -16.72
C TRP A 194 32.58 -7.49 -17.03
N GLN A 195 31.71 -7.21 -18.00
CA GLN A 195 30.75 -8.17 -18.50
C GLN A 195 30.61 -8.01 -20.00
N PHE A 196 30.53 -9.13 -20.70
CA PHE A 196 30.03 -9.27 -22.06
C PHE A 196 28.92 -10.32 -22.05
N TRP A 197 27.71 -9.88 -21.72
CA TRP A 197 26.54 -10.75 -21.62
C TRP A 197 26.03 -11.11 -23.03
N PRO A 198 25.64 -12.37 -23.28
CA PRO A 198 25.56 -13.49 -22.32
C PRO A 198 26.84 -14.35 -22.19
N ILE A 199 27.95 -13.98 -22.82
CA ILE A 199 29.11 -14.87 -23.00
C ILE A 199 29.96 -15.02 -21.73
N ALA A 200 30.41 -13.92 -21.13
CA ALA A 200 31.31 -13.97 -19.99
C ALA A 200 31.19 -12.71 -19.12
N GLY A 201 31.54 -12.84 -17.84
CA GLY A 201 31.68 -11.69 -16.97
C GLY A 201 32.50 -12.05 -15.75
N TRP A 202 33.30 -11.10 -15.28
CA TRP A 202 34.16 -11.27 -14.12
C TRP A 202 34.14 -10.01 -13.27
N GLU A 203 34.01 -10.18 -11.96
CA GLU A 203 33.99 -9.07 -11.01
C GLU A 203 34.74 -9.48 -9.74
N THR A 204 35.60 -8.61 -9.25
CA THR A 204 36.25 -8.74 -7.95
C THR A 204 36.06 -7.49 -7.13
N LYS A 205 35.81 -7.68 -5.82
CA LYS A 205 35.86 -6.63 -4.82
C LYS A 205 36.74 -7.09 -3.65
N GLY A 206 37.69 -6.26 -3.26
CA GLY A 206 38.50 -6.44 -2.05
C GLY A 206 37.70 -6.23 -0.75
N ILE A 207 38.35 -6.45 0.39
CA ILE A 207 37.77 -6.14 1.71
C ILE A 207 37.78 -4.61 1.86
N THR A 208 36.65 -4.06 2.30
CA THR A 208 36.49 -2.61 2.52
C THR A 208 35.96 -2.38 3.92
N ALA A 209 36.09 -1.16 4.46
CA ALA A 209 35.55 -0.79 5.76
C ALA A 209 34.40 0.20 5.55
N ARG A 210 33.33 0.04 6.33
CA ARG A 210 32.20 0.98 6.36
C ARG A 210 32.06 1.55 7.76
N LYS A 211 32.10 2.88 7.89
CA LYS A 211 31.78 3.55 9.14
C LYS A 211 30.31 3.32 9.50
N LEU A 212 30.08 2.88 10.73
CA LEU A 212 28.74 2.72 11.29
C LEU A 212 28.17 4.10 11.66
N LEU A 213 26.84 4.17 11.81
CA LEU A 213 26.18 5.36 12.35
C LEU A 213 26.44 5.52 13.87
N SER A 214 26.76 4.41 14.55
CA SER A 214 27.40 4.39 15.87
C SER A 214 28.91 4.50 15.72
N GLU A 215 29.63 4.91 16.76
CA GLU A 215 31.09 4.81 16.77
C GLU A 215 31.55 3.38 16.39
N GLY A 216 32.43 3.27 15.38
CA GLY A 216 33.00 2.00 14.91
C GLY A 216 33.08 1.85 13.39
N GLU A 217 33.89 0.89 12.95
CA GLU A 217 34.03 0.47 11.56
C GLU A 217 33.58 -0.99 11.40
N GLU A 218 32.71 -1.25 10.43
CA GLU A 218 32.30 -2.59 10.05
C GLU A 218 33.11 -3.06 8.84
N ILE A 219 33.71 -4.24 8.94
CA ILE A 219 34.40 -4.88 7.81
C ILE A 219 33.36 -5.37 6.81
N VAL A 220 33.40 -4.81 5.62
CA VAL A 220 32.62 -5.25 4.47
C VAL A 220 33.42 -6.29 3.70
N GLY A 221 32.96 -7.54 3.76
CA GLY A 221 33.59 -8.66 3.08
C GLY A 221 33.69 -8.49 1.57
N GLY A 222 34.84 -8.85 1.01
CA GLY A 222 35.08 -8.86 -0.43
C GLY A 222 34.30 -9.96 -1.16
N TYR A 223 34.38 -9.96 -2.48
CA TYR A 223 33.81 -11.02 -3.31
C TYR A 223 34.52 -11.19 -4.65
N GLN A 224 34.32 -12.35 -5.27
CA GLN A 224 34.73 -12.67 -6.63
C GLN A 224 33.58 -13.36 -7.34
N ARG A 225 33.27 -12.95 -8.56
CA ARG A 225 32.18 -13.50 -9.37
C ARG A 225 32.67 -13.78 -10.77
N LEU A 226 32.29 -14.93 -11.28
CA LEU A 226 32.51 -15.38 -12.65
C LEU A 226 31.17 -15.87 -13.22
N MET A 227 30.85 -15.41 -14.41
CA MET A 227 29.74 -15.89 -15.24
C MET A 227 30.32 -16.34 -16.57
N LEU A 228 29.92 -17.51 -17.06
CA LEU A 228 30.23 -18.01 -18.40
C LEU A 228 28.96 -18.56 -19.03
N PHE A 229 28.73 -18.24 -20.31
CA PHE A 229 27.60 -18.70 -21.11
C PHE A 229 26.29 -18.64 -20.34
N TRP A 230 25.86 -17.43 -19.98
CA TRP A 230 24.60 -17.22 -19.29
C TRP A 230 23.44 -17.94 -20.01
N PRO A 231 22.57 -18.66 -19.30
CA PRO A 231 22.48 -18.81 -17.84
C PRO A 231 23.21 -20.06 -17.29
N PHE A 232 24.10 -20.69 -18.05
CA PHE A 232 24.58 -22.04 -17.76
C PHE A 232 25.62 -22.10 -16.65
N PHE A 233 26.60 -21.19 -16.57
CA PHE A 233 27.69 -21.31 -15.58
C PHE A 233 27.89 -20.04 -14.73
N PHE A 234 27.92 -20.25 -13.42
CA PHE A 234 28.22 -19.22 -12.42
C PHE A 234 29.14 -19.76 -11.33
N GLN A 235 30.08 -18.94 -10.88
CA GLN A 235 30.95 -19.24 -9.74
C GLN A 235 31.20 -17.96 -8.93
N HIS A 236 30.73 -17.95 -7.69
CA HIS A 236 30.82 -16.79 -6.80
C HIS A 236 31.48 -17.16 -5.46
N LYS A 237 32.46 -16.36 -5.04
CA LYS A 237 32.97 -16.32 -3.67
C LYS A 237 32.50 -15.01 -3.04
N GLU A 238 31.70 -15.05 -1.99
CA GLU A 238 31.17 -13.86 -1.31
C GLU A 238 31.66 -13.81 0.14
N GLN A 239 31.62 -12.62 0.74
CA GLN A 239 31.96 -12.41 2.15
C GLN A 239 33.41 -12.81 2.49
N ILE A 240 34.32 -12.63 1.54
CA ILE A 240 35.76 -12.88 1.70
C ILE A 240 36.30 -11.97 2.81
N GLY A 241 37.06 -12.52 3.75
CA GLY A 241 37.61 -11.77 4.88
C GLY A 241 36.66 -11.58 6.06
N THR A 242 35.47 -12.19 6.04
CA THR A 242 34.53 -12.20 7.17
C THR A 242 34.53 -13.55 7.89
N SER A 243 33.78 -13.65 9.00
CA SER A 243 33.60 -14.91 9.74
C SER A 243 32.80 -15.99 8.99
N ASN A 244 32.10 -15.65 7.90
CA ASN A 244 31.31 -16.61 7.13
C ASN A 244 31.45 -16.40 5.61
N PRO A 245 32.63 -16.74 5.04
CA PRO A 245 32.82 -16.74 3.60
C PRO A 245 31.87 -17.74 2.94
N LYS A 246 31.35 -17.39 1.78
CA LYS A 246 30.37 -18.19 1.04
C LYS A 246 30.89 -18.55 -0.34
N TYR A 247 30.76 -19.81 -0.72
CA TYR A 247 31.06 -20.27 -2.06
C TYR A 247 29.79 -20.76 -2.73
N LYS A 248 29.46 -20.22 -3.88
CA LYS A 248 28.29 -20.55 -4.67
C LYS A 248 28.71 -20.92 -6.08
N GLY A 249 28.07 -21.92 -6.65
CA GLY A 249 28.30 -22.32 -8.03
C GLY A 249 27.03 -22.86 -8.66
N SER A 250 26.92 -22.76 -9.98
CA SER A 250 25.81 -23.32 -10.73
C SER A 250 26.29 -23.75 -12.10
N PHE A 251 25.92 -24.96 -12.49
CA PHE A 251 26.00 -25.46 -13.85
C PHE A 251 24.60 -25.89 -14.27
N ILE A 252 23.82 -24.95 -14.81
CA ILE A 252 22.41 -25.13 -15.14
C ILE A 252 22.30 -25.99 -16.41
N PRO A 253 21.33 -26.91 -16.49
CA PRO A 253 20.36 -27.31 -15.47
C PRO A 253 20.84 -28.43 -14.52
N PHE A 254 22.12 -28.82 -14.59
CA PHE A 254 22.64 -30.00 -13.89
C PHE A 254 22.71 -29.85 -12.37
N TYR A 255 23.24 -28.75 -11.83
CA TYR A 255 23.26 -28.52 -10.39
C TYR A 255 23.50 -27.06 -10.01
N SER A 256 23.14 -26.72 -8.77
CA SER A 256 23.55 -25.48 -8.11
C SER A 256 23.89 -25.74 -6.65
N PHE A 257 24.82 -24.99 -6.07
CA PHE A 257 25.18 -25.14 -4.67
C PHE A 257 25.56 -23.81 -3.98
N GLU A 258 25.43 -23.80 -2.67
CA GLU A 258 25.98 -22.81 -1.72
C GLU A 258 26.71 -23.59 -0.61
N ARG A 259 27.89 -23.12 -0.22
CA ARG A 259 28.69 -23.65 0.89
C ARG A 259 29.17 -22.50 1.76
N SER A 260 28.96 -22.61 3.06
CA SER A 260 29.50 -21.65 4.03
C SER A 260 29.53 -22.28 5.43
N VAL A 261 30.26 -21.65 6.35
CA VAL A 261 30.31 -22.08 7.76
C VAL A 261 28.90 -22.18 8.35
N ASN A 262 28.03 -21.24 7.99
CA ASN A 262 26.66 -21.14 8.49
C ASN A 262 25.62 -21.96 7.72
N ARG A 263 25.82 -22.23 6.43
CA ARG A 263 24.78 -22.84 5.59
C ARG A 263 25.35 -23.54 4.37
N ASP A 264 24.85 -24.75 4.12
CA ASP A 264 25.05 -25.47 2.87
C ASP A 264 23.72 -25.69 2.17
N SER A 265 23.72 -25.59 0.84
CA SER A 265 22.56 -25.91 0.01
C SER A 265 23.02 -26.51 -1.31
N THR A 266 22.32 -27.52 -1.83
CA THR A 266 22.62 -28.15 -3.12
C THR A 266 21.32 -28.53 -3.80
N THR A 267 21.20 -28.25 -5.09
CA THR A 267 20.04 -28.63 -5.91
C THR A 267 20.52 -29.42 -7.11
N ILE A 268 19.98 -30.62 -7.33
CA ILE A 268 20.33 -31.52 -8.44
C ILE A 268 19.08 -32.27 -8.93
N PRO A 269 18.68 -32.14 -10.21
CA PRO A 269 18.98 -31.04 -11.13
C PRO A 269 18.32 -29.72 -10.70
N TRP A 270 18.80 -28.59 -11.21
CA TRP A 270 18.17 -27.28 -11.00
C TRP A 270 17.18 -26.96 -12.14
N PRO A 271 16.00 -26.33 -11.90
CA PRO A 271 15.51 -25.80 -10.62
C PRO A 271 14.59 -26.75 -9.84
N LEU A 272 14.12 -27.83 -10.46
CA LEU A 272 13.03 -28.67 -9.94
C LEU A 272 13.49 -29.97 -9.30
N GLY A 273 14.78 -30.27 -9.24
CA GLY A 273 15.28 -31.52 -8.67
C GLY A 273 15.32 -31.53 -7.14
N LEU A 274 16.17 -32.41 -6.61
CA LEU A 274 16.40 -32.56 -5.18
C LEU A 274 17.22 -31.37 -4.66
N THR A 275 16.57 -30.53 -3.86
CA THR A 275 17.20 -29.46 -3.08
C THR A 275 17.42 -29.93 -1.65
N MET A 276 18.66 -29.92 -1.19
CA MET A 276 19.10 -30.25 0.16
C MET A 276 19.72 -29.01 0.79
N THR A 277 19.17 -28.52 1.89
CA THR A 277 19.70 -27.37 2.62
C THR A 277 19.94 -27.73 4.07
N HIS A 278 21.08 -27.33 4.61
CA HIS A 278 21.42 -27.41 6.03
C HIS A 278 21.83 -26.03 6.51
N ASP A 279 20.98 -25.40 7.31
CA ASP A 279 21.22 -24.07 7.89
C ASP A 279 21.54 -24.23 9.38
N ARG A 280 22.80 -23.96 9.73
CA ARG A 280 23.35 -24.19 11.07
C ARG A 280 23.01 -23.05 12.03
N VAL A 281 22.82 -21.83 11.50
CA VAL A 281 22.43 -20.65 12.28
C VAL A 281 20.97 -20.74 12.69
N LYS A 282 20.09 -21.05 11.74
CA LYS A 282 18.66 -21.26 12.02
C LYS A 282 18.35 -22.68 12.49
N GLN A 283 19.36 -23.55 12.55
CA GLN A 283 19.25 -24.91 13.07
C GLN A 283 18.14 -25.73 12.41
N TYR A 284 18.13 -25.81 11.08
CA TYR A 284 17.20 -26.67 10.34
C TYR A 284 17.84 -27.35 9.13
N ARG A 285 17.25 -28.46 8.71
CA ARG A 285 17.51 -29.16 7.45
C ARG A 285 16.27 -29.14 6.60
N GLU A 286 16.43 -29.00 5.30
CA GLU A 286 15.34 -28.96 4.34
C GLU A 286 15.68 -29.79 3.10
N TYR A 287 14.70 -30.59 2.67
CA TYR A 287 14.73 -31.43 1.50
C TYR A 287 13.51 -31.08 0.65
N GLY A 288 13.68 -30.88 -0.65
CA GLY A 288 12.55 -30.71 -1.56
C GLY A 288 12.81 -31.35 -2.91
N ALA A 289 11.87 -32.16 -3.39
CA ALA A 289 11.98 -32.89 -4.65
C ALA A 289 10.58 -33.35 -5.15
N PRO A 290 10.02 -32.81 -6.24
CA PRO A 290 10.53 -31.66 -6.99
C PRO A 290 10.25 -30.36 -6.26
N TRP A 291 11.25 -29.48 -6.11
CA TRP A 291 11.03 -28.15 -5.55
C TRP A 291 10.25 -27.28 -6.57
N PRO A 292 9.24 -26.47 -6.18
CA PRO A 292 8.74 -26.21 -4.83
C PRO A 292 7.52 -27.08 -4.43
N VAL A 293 7.19 -28.10 -5.23
CA VAL A 293 6.00 -28.95 -5.07
C VAL A 293 6.06 -29.73 -3.76
N ILE A 294 7.19 -30.40 -3.54
CA ILE A 294 7.41 -31.25 -2.37
C ILE A 294 8.52 -30.63 -1.53
N VAL A 295 8.24 -30.32 -0.26
CA VAL A 295 9.22 -29.72 0.67
C VAL A 295 9.01 -30.27 2.08
N TRP A 296 10.08 -30.80 2.66
CA TRP A 296 10.19 -31.18 4.07
C TRP A 296 11.33 -30.40 4.72
N ALA A 297 11.03 -29.69 5.79
CA ALA A 297 12.03 -29.03 6.61
C ALA A 297 11.81 -29.37 8.09
N GLU A 298 12.88 -29.70 8.81
CA GLU A 298 12.87 -30.00 10.23
C GLU A 298 14.01 -29.27 10.94
N GLY A 299 13.70 -28.66 12.09
CA GLY A 299 14.65 -27.91 12.88
C GLY A 299 14.00 -26.88 13.80
N LYS A 300 14.79 -26.32 14.73
CA LYS A 300 14.32 -25.33 15.70
C LYS A 300 13.85 -24.04 15.03
N GLY A 301 14.53 -23.59 13.97
CA GLY A 301 14.19 -22.34 13.30
C GLY A 301 13.15 -22.47 12.18
N LYS A 302 12.86 -23.68 11.69
CA LYS A 302 11.90 -23.91 10.61
C LYS A 302 11.39 -25.34 10.62
N HIS A 303 10.06 -25.49 10.53
CA HIS A 303 9.40 -26.75 10.27
C HIS A 303 8.50 -26.60 9.04
N THR A 304 8.60 -27.48 8.05
CA THR A 304 7.78 -27.43 6.83
C THR A 304 7.43 -28.83 6.35
N ARG A 305 6.18 -29.03 5.95
CA ARG A 305 5.71 -30.23 5.24
C ARG A 305 4.79 -29.79 4.13
N ARG A 306 5.16 -30.03 2.88
CA ARG A 306 4.43 -29.51 1.71
C ARG A 306 4.36 -30.54 0.59
N LEU A 307 3.17 -30.63 0.01
CA LEU A 307 2.87 -31.29 -1.25
C LEU A 307 1.86 -30.38 -1.98
N TRP A 308 2.37 -29.42 -2.75
CA TRP A 308 1.52 -28.48 -3.49
C TRP A 308 0.86 -29.19 -4.69
N PRO A 309 -0.41 -28.89 -5.03
CA PRO A 309 -1.33 -27.97 -4.36
C PRO A 309 -2.12 -28.57 -3.20
N LEU A 310 -1.92 -29.85 -2.85
CA LEU A 310 -2.74 -30.58 -1.87
C LEU A 310 -2.65 -30.02 -0.44
N PHE A 311 -1.45 -29.79 0.08
CA PHE A 311 -1.26 -29.14 1.37
C PHE A 311 0.12 -28.52 1.50
N GLY A 312 0.26 -27.59 2.44
CA GLY A 312 1.57 -27.12 2.87
C GLY A 312 1.49 -26.45 4.22
N LEU A 313 2.22 -26.99 5.18
CA LEU A 313 2.35 -26.50 6.55
C LEU A 313 3.74 -25.93 6.70
N SER A 314 3.90 -24.66 7.05
CA SER A 314 5.21 -24.00 7.12
C SER A 314 5.27 -23.05 8.29
N HIS A 315 6.14 -23.35 9.26
CA HIS A 315 6.28 -22.62 10.51
C HIS A 315 7.72 -22.16 10.73
N ASN A 316 7.89 -20.92 11.18
CA ASN A 316 9.13 -20.39 11.76
C ASN A 316 8.79 -19.41 12.90
N ALA A 317 9.81 -18.78 13.49
CA ALA A 317 9.64 -17.89 14.65
C ALA A 317 8.69 -16.69 14.46
N SER A 318 8.45 -16.24 13.23
CA SER A 318 7.65 -15.02 12.94
C SER A 318 6.51 -15.25 11.96
N LEU A 319 6.47 -16.38 11.26
CA LEU A 319 5.53 -16.66 10.20
C LEU A 319 5.08 -18.12 10.24
N ARG A 320 3.76 -18.28 10.22
CA ARG A 320 3.08 -19.53 9.92
C ARG A 320 2.25 -19.36 8.66
N SER A 321 2.39 -20.30 7.73
CA SER A 321 1.67 -20.31 6.45
C SER A 321 1.23 -21.71 6.12
N ASP A 322 -0.07 -21.95 6.28
CA ASP A 322 -0.69 -23.24 6.02
C ASP A 322 -1.63 -23.14 4.81
N PHE A 323 -1.74 -24.18 4.00
CA PHE A 323 -2.76 -24.27 2.97
C PHE A 323 -3.23 -25.71 2.79
N PHE A 324 -4.47 -25.87 2.34
CA PHE A 324 -5.07 -27.14 1.96
C PHE A 324 -5.82 -26.94 0.63
N LEU A 325 -5.59 -27.84 -0.32
CA LEU A 325 -6.15 -27.85 -1.67
C LEU A 325 -6.07 -26.48 -2.34
N TRP A 326 -4.88 -25.88 -2.41
CA TRP A 326 -4.70 -24.53 -2.94
C TRP A 326 -5.39 -24.36 -4.30
N PRO A 327 -6.22 -23.31 -4.51
CA PRO A 327 -6.41 -22.13 -3.66
C PRO A 327 -7.60 -22.21 -2.67
N LEU A 328 -8.15 -23.40 -2.42
CA LEU A 328 -9.36 -23.61 -1.60
C LEU A 328 -9.24 -23.06 -0.19
N TYR A 329 -8.16 -23.38 0.55
CA TYR A 329 -7.96 -22.83 1.88
C TYR A 329 -6.51 -22.40 2.11
N ARG A 330 -6.34 -21.26 2.77
CA ARG A 330 -5.05 -20.74 3.21
C ARG A 330 -5.17 -20.05 4.56
N TYR A 331 -4.26 -20.37 5.47
CA TYR A 331 -4.06 -19.69 6.73
C TYR A 331 -2.68 -19.04 6.76
N ARG A 332 -2.62 -17.81 7.26
CA ARG A 332 -1.36 -17.08 7.48
C ARG A 332 -1.40 -16.41 8.84
N GLU A 333 -0.31 -16.53 9.57
CA GLU A 333 -0.10 -15.84 10.85
C GLU A 333 1.27 -15.21 10.83
N LYS A 334 1.33 -13.90 11.01
CA LYS A 334 2.56 -13.12 11.04
C LYS A 334 2.67 -12.44 12.39
N THR A 335 3.77 -12.69 13.08
CA THR A 335 4.10 -12.13 14.39
C THR A 335 5.27 -11.16 14.23
N ASN A 336 5.03 -9.90 14.56
CA ASN A 336 6.07 -8.86 14.62
C ASN A 336 6.43 -8.58 16.10
N LYS A 337 7.13 -7.48 16.40
CA LYS A 337 7.44 -7.09 17.79
C LYS A 337 6.22 -6.53 18.56
N VAL A 338 5.20 -6.06 17.85
CA VAL A 338 4.07 -5.31 18.45
C VAL A 338 2.73 -6.05 18.31
N SER A 339 2.49 -6.72 17.18
CA SER A 339 1.23 -7.40 16.91
C SER A 339 1.40 -8.75 16.22
N THR A 340 0.37 -9.58 16.37
CA THR A 340 0.16 -10.83 15.65
C THR A 340 -1.05 -10.67 14.74
N ARG A 341 -0.85 -10.85 13.43
CA ARG A 341 -1.90 -10.78 12.42
C ARG A 341 -2.17 -12.14 11.81
N LYS A 342 -3.40 -12.62 11.98
CA LYS A 342 -3.93 -13.87 11.44
C LYS A 342 -4.82 -13.59 10.24
N ARG A 343 -4.77 -14.44 9.23
CA ARG A 343 -5.61 -14.36 8.04
C ARG A 343 -6.01 -15.75 7.57
N HIS A 344 -7.32 -16.00 7.53
CA HIS A 344 -7.93 -17.14 6.84
C HIS A 344 -8.41 -16.68 5.47
N GLN A 345 -8.22 -17.50 4.45
CA GLN A 345 -8.70 -17.26 3.09
C GLN A 345 -9.31 -18.53 2.53
N ILE A 346 -10.45 -18.40 1.84
CA ILE A 346 -11.08 -19.47 1.08
C ILE A 346 -11.22 -19.03 -0.37
N LEU A 347 -10.87 -19.91 -1.32
CA LEU A 347 -10.87 -19.66 -2.77
C LEU A 347 -10.18 -18.32 -3.10
N ALA A 348 -8.93 -18.19 -2.66
CA ALA A 348 -8.10 -16.98 -2.74
C ALA A 348 -8.66 -15.74 -2.02
N TYR A 349 -9.67 -15.09 -2.59
CA TYR A 349 -10.28 -13.85 -2.05
C TYR A 349 -11.79 -13.95 -1.86
N LEU A 350 -12.44 -15.07 -2.26
CA LEU A 350 -13.89 -15.22 -2.12
C LEU A 350 -14.31 -15.00 -0.67
N TYR A 351 -13.62 -15.62 0.28
CA TYR A 351 -13.78 -15.31 1.70
C TYR A 351 -12.42 -15.01 2.34
N SER A 352 -12.37 -14.01 3.21
CA SER A 352 -11.19 -13.69 3.99
C SER A 352 -11.59 -13.19 5.38
N HIS A 353 -10.95 -13.73 6.42
CA HIS A 353 -11.08 -13.25 7.80
C HIS A 353 -9.71 -12.86 8.33
N ILE A 354 -9.58 -11.63 8.78
CA ILE A 354 -8.33 -11.04 9.28
C ILE A 354 -8.56 -10.67 10.75
N VAL A 355 -7.65 -11.09 11.62
CA VAL A 355 -7.63 -10.71 13.03
C VAL A 355 -6.23 -10.22 13.37
N GLU A 356 -6.11 -9.03 13.94
CA GLU A 356 -4.87 -8.52 14.50
C GLU A 356 -5.01 -8.37 16.00
N ARG A 357 -4.02 -8.86 16.73
CA ARG A 357 -3.96 -8.78 18.19
C ARG A 357 -2.64 -8.14 18.61
N ASN A 358 -2.69 -7.29 19.62
CA ASN A 358 -1.48 -6.76 20.23
C ASN A 358 -0.79 -7.88 21.04
N LEU A 359 0.53 -7.92 21.01
CA LEU A 359 1.32 -8.91 21.73
C LEU A 359 1.37 -8.67 23.24
N SER A 360 1.28 -7.43 23.71
CA SER A 360 1.45 -7.12 25.14
C SER A 360 0.22 -7.50 25.97
N ASN A 361 -0.98 -7.21 25.46
CA ASN A 361 -2.24 -7.41 26.19
C ASN A 361 -3.19 -8.42 25.51
N LEU A 362 -2.81 -8.99 24.36
CA LEU A 362 -3.60 -9.94 23.58
C LEU A 362 -4.96 -9.40 23.08
N GLU A 363 -5.19 -8.09 23.20
CA GLU A 363 -6.43 -7.47 22.75
C GLU A 363 -6.51 -7.44 21.23
N THR A 364 -7.72 -7.64 20.71
CA THR A 364 -7.97 -7.55 19.27
C THR A 364 -8.01 -6.09 18.85
N THR A 365 -7.00 -5.69 18.08
CA THR A 365 -6.86 -4.31 17.59
C THR A 365 -7.66 -4.07 16.32
N PHE A 366 -7.78 -5.11 15.49
CA PHE A 366 -8.41 -5.05 14.19
C PHE A 366 -9.04 -6.41 13.88
N GLU A 367 -10.26 -6.40 13.37
CA GLU A 367 -10.91 -7.58 12.84
C GLU A 367 -11.70 -7.25 11.58
N GLN A 368 -11.58 -8.09 10.55
CA GLN A 368 -12.28 -7.88 9.29
C GLN A 368 -12.74 -9.20 8.68
N TRP A 369 -14.01 -9.26 8.29
CA TRP A 369 -14.59 -10.35 7.50
C TRP A 369 -14.95 -9.84 6.12
N ASN A 370 -14.59 -10.59 5.09
CA ASN A 370 -14.89 -10.28 3.71
C ASN A 370 -15.49 -11.51 3.05
N LEU A 371 -16.55 -11.30 2.27
CA LEU A 371 -17.07 -12.26 1.30
C LEU A 371 -17.17 -11.51 -0.03
N TRP A 372 -16.19 -11.66 -0.92
CA TRP A 372 -16.13 -10.91 -2.17
C TRP A 372 -17.14 -11.46 -3.20
N PRO A 373 -17.84 -10.60 -3.96
CA PRO A 373 -17.95 -9.15 -3.84
C PRO A 373 -19.10 -8.70 -2.90
N PHE A 374 -19.67 -9.61 -2.13
CA PHE A 374 -20.93 -9.43 -1.40
C PHE A 374 -20.86 -8.55 -0.16
N PHE A 375 -19.84 -8.65 0.69
CA PHE A 375 -19.73 -7.78 1.86
C PHE A 375 -18.31 -7.63 2.41
N SER A 376 -18.13 -6.54 3.16
CA SER A 376 -17.00 -6.33 4.06
C SER A 376 -17.49 -5.84 5.42
N LYS A 377 -17.04 -6.48 6.49
CA LYS A 377 -17.30 -6.12 7.89
C LYS A 377 -15.98 -5.84 8.58
N TYR A 378 -15.91 -4.72 9.28
CA TYR A 378 -14.74 -4.25 10.00
C TYR A 378 -15.10 -3.95 11.46
N LYS A 379 -14.15 -4.21 12.37
CA LYS A 379 -14.20 -3.84 13.78
C LYS A 379 -12.81 -3.43 14.28
N ASN A 380 -12.74 -2.37 15.08
CA ASN A 380 -11.49 -1.91 15.71
C ASN A 380 -11.46 -2.14 17.23
N ASN A 381 -10.34 -1.81 17.87
CA ASN A 381 -10.18 -1.85 19.34
C ASN A 381 -11.10 -0.88 20.09
N LYS A 382 -11.42 0.28 19.51
CA LYS A 382 -12.36 1.26 20.11
C LYS A 382 -13.81 0.75 20.12
N GLY A 383 -14.07 -0.40 19.50
CA GLY A 383 -15.39 -1.02 19.37
C GLY A 383 -16.19 -0.50 18.18
N ASP A 384 -15.60 0.38 17.36
CA ASP A 384 -16.23 0.87 16.14
C ASP A 384 -16.39 -0.27 15.14
N GLN A 385 -17.54 -0.31 14.51
CA GLN A 385 -17.92 -1.33 13.54
C GLN A 385 -18.43 -0.69 12.26
N ARG A 386 -18.04 -1.27 11.13
CA ARG A 386 -18.55 -0.89 9.82
C ARG A 386 -18.90 -2.15 9.04
N PHE A 387 -20.07 -2.17 8.41
CA PHE A 387 -20.51 -3.23 7.52
C PHE A 387 -20.97 -2.62 6.21
N LYS A 388 -20.52 -3.18 5.09
CA LYS A 388 -20.92 -2.78 3.74
C LYS A 388 -21.37 -4.00 2.97
N ALA A 389 -22.56 -3.95 2.38
CA ALA A 389 -23.00 -4.90 1.38
C ALA A 389 -22.72 -4.35 -0.02
N LEU A 390 -22.25 -5.23 -0.89
CA LEU A 390 -21.52 -4.98 -2.14
C LEU A 390 -20.18 -4.28 -1.88
N ALA A 391 -19.11 -5.06 -1.74
CA ALA A 391 -17.74 -4.62 -1.50
C ALA A 391 -16.81 -5.18 -2.60
N ILE A 392 -16.59 -4.39 -3.64
CA ILE A 392 -15.92 -4.82 -4.88
C ILE A 392 -14.40 -4.80 -4.71
N LEU A 393 -13.84 -3.72 -4.17
CA LEU A 393 -12.38 -3.52 -4.08
C LEU A 393 -11.84 -3.65 -2.65
N GLU A 394 -12.66 -3.45 -1.63
CA GLU A 394 -12.28 -3.46 -0.22
C GLU A 394 -11.71 -4.82 0.24
N PRO A 395 -12.21 -5.98 -0.22
CA PRO A 395 -11.60 -7.28 0.09
C PRO A 395 -10.21 -7.50 -0.52
N ILE A 396 -9.95 -6.86 -1.67
CA ILE A 396 -8.70 -6.99 -2.44
C ILE A 396 -7.66 -5.98 -1.95
N LEU A 397 -8.10 -4.74 -1.70
CA LEU A 397 -7.31 -3.59 -1.26
C LEU A 397 -7.78 -3.11 0.13
N PRO A 398 -7.61 -3.93 1.18
CA PRO A 398 -8.09 -3.58 2.52
C PRO A 398 -7.35 -2.36 3.07
N GLY A 399 -8.09 -1.38 3.57
CA GLY A 399 -7.54 -0.15 4.18
C GLY A 399 -7.09 0.93 3.19
N ASN A 400 -7.45 0.83 1.91
CA ASN A 400 -7.17 1.89 0.95
C ASN A 400 -8.22 3.02 1.07
N GLU A 401 -7.83 4.15 1.65
CA GLU A 401 -8.70 5.30 1.90
C GLU A 401 -9.24 5.93 0.60
N SER A 402 -8.43 6.01 -0.46
CA SER A 402 -8.85 6.56 -1.76
C SER A 402 -9.95 5.71 -2.41
N VAL A 403 -9.89 4.38 -2.31
CA VAL A 403 -10.96 3.49 -2.80
C VAL A 403 -12.24 3.66 -1.97
N GLU A 404 -12.09 3.78 -0.66
CA GLU A 404 -13.23 3.99 0.24
C GLU A 404 -13.96 5.31 -0.09
N ARG A 405 -13.20 6.38 -0.31
CA ARG A 405 -13.72 7.71 -0.64
C ARG A 405 -14.30 7.82 -2.05
N ASN A 406 -13.56 7.34 -3.06
CA ASN A 406 -13.91 7.57 -4.47
C ASN A 406 -14.96 6.59 -5.00
N HIS A 407 -15.10 5.40 -4.41
CA HIS A 407 -15.93 4.36 -5.01
C HIS A 407 -16.87 3.65 -4.04
N SER A 408 -16.39 3.34 -2.83
CA SER A 408 -17.12 2.48 -1.89
C SER A 408 -18.54 2.96 -1.59
N HIS A 409 -18.71 4.26 -1.40
CA HIS A 409 -20.00 4.86 -1.11
C HIS A 409 -21.03 4.72 -2.24
N ALA A 410 -20.59 4.64 -3.50
CA ALA A 410 -21.49 4.59 -4.65
C ALA A 410 -22.03 3.19 -4.92
N TRP A 411 -21.20 2.14 -4.86
CA TRP A 411 -21.69 0.78 -5.08
C TRP A 411 -22.33 0.16 -3.83
N SER A 412 -22.05 0.66 -2.62
CA SER A 412 -22.57 0.03 -1.40
C SER A 412 -24.10 0.14 -1.33
N ILE A 413 -24.78 -1.00 -1.42
CA ILE A 413 -26.25 -1.06 -1.35
C ILE A 413 -26.73 -0.94 0.10
N TRP A 414 -25.96 -1.49 1.05
CA TRP A 414 -26.24 -1.37 2.47
C TRP A 414 -24.99 -0.96 3.24
N ARG A 415 -25.13 0.00 4.14
CA ARG A 415 -24.07 0.47 5.04
C ARG A 415 -24.60 0.45 6.47
N SER A 416 -23.83 -0.12 7.39
CA SER A 416 -24.08 -0.01 8.82
C SER A 416 -22.81 0.43 9.52
N GLU A 417 -22.92 1.44 10.37
CA GLU A 417 -21.84 1.95 11.19
C GLU A 417 -22.30 2.01 12.64
N THR A 418 -21.40 1.67 13.56
CA THR A 418 -21.64 1.78 15.00
C THR A 418 -20.36 2.26 15.65
N ASN A 419 -20.44 3.33 16.44
CA ASN A 419 -19.34 3.81 17.26
C ASN A 419 -19.34 3.10 18.61
N GLY A 420 -18.21 2.50 18.97
CA GLY A 420 -18.11 1.68 20.16
C GLY A 420 -18.14 2.46 21.47
N SER A 421 -17.64 3.70 21.46
CA SER A 421 -17.52 4.54 22.66
C SER A 421 -18.80 5.29 23.00
N THR A 422 -19.58 5.70 21.99
CA THR A 422 -20.81 6.50 22.17
C THR A 422 -22.11 5.70 21.98
N GLY A 423 -22.02 4.46 21.49
CA GLY A 423 -23.17 3.64 21.12
C GLY A 423 -23.98 4.17 19.92
N LYS A 424 -23.54 5.27 19.30
CA LYS A 424 -24.18 5.84 18.11
C LYS A 424 -24.11 4.83 16.97
N SER A 425 -25.25 4.60 16.30
CA SER A 425 -25.31 3.70 15.15
C SER A 425 -26.14 4.30 14.02
N SER A 426 -25.74 3.98 12.80
CA SER A 426 -26.42 4.38 11.58
C SER A 426 -26.50 3.20 10.62
N GLN A 427 -27.64 3.09 9.94
CA GLN A 427 -27.91 2.13 8.89
C GLN A 427 -28.48 2.86 7.68
N SER A 428 -28.02 2.51 6.49
CA SER A 428 -28.48 3.09 5.22
C SER A 428 -28.63 1.99 4.18
N LEU A 429 -29.80 1.89 3.55
CA LEU A 429 -30.12 0.99 2.44
C LEU A 429 -30.40 1.83 1.19
N PHE A 430 -29.91 1.39 0.03
CA PHE A 430 -30.09 2.03 -1.28
C PHE A 430 -29.97 3.55 -1.19
N TRP A 431 -28.79 4.03 -0.78
CA TRP A 431 -28.48 5.47 -0.81
C TRP A 431 -29.45 6.33 0.04
N ASN A 432 -29.78 5.85 1.24
CA ASN A 432 -30.75 6.43 2.18
C ASN A 432 -32.23 6.32 1.79
N LEU A 433 -32.59 5.45 0.83
CA LEU A 433 -33.99 5.07 0.63
C LEU A 433 -34.62 4.61 1.96
N TYR A 434 -33.88 3.82 2.73
CA TYR A 434 -34.11 3.63 4.15
C TYR A 434 -32.88 4.06 4.92
N ARG A 435 -33.09 4.79 6.01
CA ARG A 435 -32.02 5.15 6.93
C ARG A 435 -32.53 5.15 8.37
N SER A 436 -31.77 4.51 9.26
CA SER A 436 -32.04 4.47 10.70
C SER A 436 -30.82 4.98 11.44
N GLU A 437 -31.03 5.91 12.36
CA GLU A 437 -30.02 6.45 13.25
C GLU A 437 -30.47 6.24 14.68
N LYS A 438 -29.54 5.80 15.53
CA LYS A 438 -29.81 5.57 16.94
C LYS A 438 -28.66 6.12 17.77
N THR A 439 -29.00 7.00 18.70
CA THR A 439 -28.16 7.41 19.81
C THR A 439 -28.74 6.84 21.11
N GLU A 440 -28.11 7.09 22.26
CA GLU A 440 -28.64 6.63 23.56
C GLU A 440 -30.04 7.17 23.86
N THR A 441 -30.32 8.42 23.48
CA THR A 441 -31.56 9.14 23.82
C THR A 441 -32.54 9.30 22.66
N ASN A 442 -32.07 9.15 21.42
CA ASN A 442 -32.85 9.40 20.22
C ASN A 442 -32.80 8.22 19.24
N ARG A 443 -33.95 7.87 18.67
CA ARG A 443 -34.03 6.97 17.52
C ARG A 443 -34.76 7.67 16.38
N ARG A 444 -34.11 7.75 15.24
CA ARG A 444 -34.65 8.31 14.01
C ARG A 444 -34.69 7.24 12.92
N VAL A 445 -35.81 7.16 12.23
CA VAL A 445 -35.98 6.30 11.07
C VAL A 445 -36.55 7.15 9.94
N SER A 446 -36.02 6.96 8.74
CA SER A 446 -36.45 7.65 7.54
C SER A 446 -36.64 6.65 6.40
N PHE A 447 -37.72 6.84 5.65
CA PHE A 447 -38.08 6.05 4.48
C PHE A 447 -38.29 6.96 3.27
N LEU A 448 -38.08 6.39 2.08
CA LEU A 448 -38.18 7.06 0.79
C LEU A 448 -37.38 8.37 0.80
N PHE A 449 -36.11 8.28 1.20
CA PHE A 449 -35.18 9.40 1.32
C PHE A 449 -35.62 10.49 2.32
N GLY A 450 -36.45 10.12 3.30
CA GLY A 450 -36.92 11.04 4.34
C GLY A 450 -38.26 11.70 4.04
N LEU A 451 -38.99 11.28 3.00
CA LEU A 451 -40.40 11.65 2.83
C LEU A 451 -41.25 11.25 4.05
N PHE A 452 -40.92 10.11 4.66
CA PHE A 452 -41.48 9.69 5.93
C PHE A 452 -40.35 9.62 6.95
N GLN A 453 -40.49 10.37 8.05
CA GLN A 453 -39.56 10.31 9.17
C GLN A 453 -40.31 10.02 10.46
N TYR A 454 -39.72 9.15 11.26
CA TYR A 454 -40.14 8.87 12.62
C TYR A 454 -38.98 9.19 13.54
N GLU A 455 -39.21 10.05 14.52
CA GLU A 455 -38.24 10.38 15.55
C GLU A 455 -38.84 10.13 16.92
N ARG A 456 -38.12 9.35 17.73
CA ARG A 456 -38.44 9.11 19.13
C ARG A 456 -37.30 9.60 19.99
N LYS A 457 -37.58 10.65 20.76
CA LYS A 457 -36.69 11.18 21.79
C LYS A 457 -37.34 10.93 23.15
N GLU A 458 -36.81 9.98 23.91
CA GLU A 458 -37.37 9.53 25.20
C GLU A 458 -38.87 9.13 25.09
N ALA A 459 -39.77 9.94 25.70
CA ALA A 459 -41.22 9.77 25.67
C ALA A 459 -41.91 10.48 24.49
N ASN A 460 -41.23 11.44 23.86
CA ASN A 460 -41.81 12.22 22.76
C ASN A 460 -41.65 11.51 21.41
N ARG A 461 -42.74 11.51 20.65
CA ARG A 461 -42.80 10.96 19.29
C ARG A 461 -43.09 12.09 18.32
N ARG A 462 -42.28 12.18 17.27
CA ARG A 462 -42.45 13.12 16.17
C ARG A 462 -42.51 12.34 14.87
N TYR A 463 -43.48 12.68 14.05
CA TYR A 463 -43.60 12.15 12.70
C TYR A 463 -43.38 13.31 11.73
N ARG A 464 -42.71 13.07 10.61
CA ARG A 464 -42.73 13.98 9.47
C ARG A 464 -43.23 13.20 8.26
N ILE A 465 -44.22 13.75 7.58
CA ILE A 465 -44.77 13.21 6.33
C ILE A 465 -44.65 14.32 5.29
N PHE A 466 -44.04 14.04 4.14
CA PHE A 466 -43.68 15.05 3.15
C PHE A 466 -42.93 16.25 3.75
N PHE A 467 -42.00 15.97 4.69
CA PHE A 467 -41.20 16.97 5.41
C PHE A 467 -41.98 17.89 6.37
N ILE A 468 -43.29 17.71 6.51
CA ILE A 468 -44.14 18.48 7.44
C ILE A 468 -44.20 17.77 8.79
N PRO A 469 -43.87 18.44 9.92
CA PRO A 469 -43.86 17.83 11.24
C PRO A 469 -45.26 17.70 11.86
N PHE A 470 -45.55 16.52 12.39
CA PHE A 470 -46.72 16.19 13.20
C PHE A 470 -46.24 15.79 14.60
N LYS A 471 -46.73 16.48 15.63
CA LYS A 471 -46.50 16.09 17.03
C LYS A 471 -47.68 15.25 17.50
N THR A 472 -47.40 14.03 17.95
CA THR A 472 -48.33 13.28 18.79
C THR A 472 -47.89 13.47 20.22
N ASN A 473 -48.44 14.48 20.91
CA ASN A 473 -48.36 14.48 22.37
C ASN A 473 -49.23 13.32 22.86
N LYS A 474 -48.67 12.42 23.66
CA LYS A 474 -49.51 11.58 24.52
C LYS A 474 -50.28 12.54 25.43
N PRO A 475 -51.61 12.45 25.56
CA PRO A 475 -52.29 13.12 26.66
C PRO A 475 -51.69 12.56 27.95
N THR A 476 -51.17 13.45 28.79
CA THR A 476 -50.87 13.15 30.20
C THR A 476 -52.20 12.79 30.86
N SER A 477 -52.37 11.50 31.17
CA SER A 477 -53.39 11.01 32.10
C SER A 477 -52.90 11.20 33.52
#